data_AF-A0A7K3XW97-F1
#
_entry.id   AF-A0A7K3XW97-F1
#
_cell.length_a   1.000
_cell.length_b   1.000
_cell.length_c   1.000
_cell.angle_alpha   90.00
_cell.angle_beta   90.00
_cell.angle_gamma   90.00
#
_symmetry.space_group_name_H-M   'P 1'
#
loop_
_entity.id
_entity.type
_entity.pdbx_description
1 polymer ?
#
loop_
_entity_poly.entity_id
_entity_poly.type
_entity_poly.pdbx_seq_one_letter_code
_entity_poly.pdbx_strand_id
1 'polypeptide(L)'
;MANIKSQKKRNITNEKRRLRNRMVKSQLKTATRRVKDAVAEADGAKAYAAACEACRLMDKAATKGVIHKRQAANRKSGIMHLVNPLVTDADVAAYQKAKAEAPKKPQGTGSKKKAAEAARKEAMAARSAEKAKRRDEHNAKVAAAMARKAKEAEAAAKAEAEAAAAAAEGEGEEAAE
;
A
#
# COMPACT_ATOMS: atom_id res chain seq x y z
N MET A 1 2.66 -41.45 -9.54
CA MET A 1 2.06 -40.38 -10.38
C MET A 1 0.58 -40.30 -10.04
N ALA A 2 0.02 -39.11 -9.78
CA ALA A 2 -1.41 -38.98 -9.49
C ALA A 2 -2.17 -38.74 -10.79
N ASN A 3 -3.02 -39.68 -11.18
CA ASN A 3 -3.72 -39.61 -12.48
C ASN A 3 -5.08 -38.89 -12.34
N ILE A 4 -5.75 -39.06 -11.20
CA ILE A 4 -7.05 -38.43 -10.91
C ILE A 4 -6.86 -36.94 -10.56
N LYS A 5 -7.74 -36.08 -11.10
CA LYS A 5 -7.72 -34.60 -10.88
C LYS A 5 -7.70 -34.23 -9.38
N SER A 6 -8.51 -34.92 -8.57
CA SER A 6 -8.57 -34.71 -7.11
C SER A 6 -7.23 -35.03 -6.43
N GLN A 7 -6.55 -36.11 -6.83
CA GLN A 7 -5.25 -36.49 -6.31
C GLN A 7 -4.15 -35.51 -6.72
N LYS A 8 -4.13 -35.05 -7.98
CA LYS A 8 -3.21 -33.99 -8.45
C LYS A 8 -3.33 -32.73 -7.57
N LYS A 9 -4.57 -32.32 -7.26
CA LYS A 9 -4.86 -31.19 -6.35
C LYS A 9 -4.34 -31.43 -4.92
N ARG A 10 -4.51 -32.65 -4.39
CA ARG A 10 -3.99 -33.01 -3.06
C ARG A 10 -2.46 -32.95 -3.02
N ASN A 11 -1.78 -33.47 -4.04
CA ASN A 11 -0.31 -33.40 -4.13
C ASN A 11 0.20 -31.96 -4.10
N ILE A 12 -0.39 -31.06 -4.89
CA ILE A 12 -0.02 -29.64 -4.93
C ILE A 12 -0.24 -28.98 -3.55
N THR A 13 -1.37 -29.29 -2.89
CA THR A 13 -1.69 -28.72 -1.57
C THR A 13 -0.76 -29.25 -0.48
N ASN A 14 -0.45 -30.54 -0.53
CA ASN A 14 0.46 -31.20 0.41
C ASN A 14 1.87 -30.64 0.27
N GLU A 15 2.35 -30.41 -0.94
CA GLU A 15 3.66 -29.84 -1.18
C GLU A 15 3.79 -28.43 -0.59
N LYS A 16 2.78 -27.57 -0.81
CA LYS A 16 2.74 -26.23 -0.22
C LYS A 16 2.77 -26.27 1.32
N ARG A 17 2.03 -27.20 1.93
CA ARG A 17 2.03 -27.42 3.38
C ARG A 17 3.39 -27.96 3.86
N ARG A 18 3.99 -28.90 3.12
CA ARG A 18 5.31 -29.49 3.41
C ARG A 18 6.39 -28.41 3.46
N LEU A 19 6.46 -27.53 2.46
CA LEU A 19 7.44 -26.45 2.40
C LEU A 19 7.27 -25.47 3.58
N ARG A 20 6.03 -25.03 3.84
CA ARG A 20 5.73 -24.16 5.01
C ARG A 20 6.16 -24.81 6.32
N ASN A 21 5.78 -26.07 6.53
CA ASN A 21 6.09 -26.77 7.77
C ASN A 21 7.58 -27.02 7.92
N ARG A 22 8.30 -27.27 6.82
CA ARG A 22 9.77 -27.40 6.81
C ARG A 22 10.45 -26.13 7.32
N MET A 23 10.06 -24.97 6.78
CA MET A 23 10.61 -23.67 7.18
C MET A 23 10.32 -23.34 8.66
N VAL A 24 9.09 -23.59 9.12
CA VAL A 24 8.75 -23.35 10.53
C VAL A 24 9.51 -24.31 11.44
N LYS A 25 9.59 -25.60 11.09
CA LYS A 25 10.34 -26.58 11.88
C LYS A 25 11.84 -26.26 11.95
N SER A 26 12.46 -25.80 10.86
CA SER A 26 13.87 -25.37 10.89
C SER A 26 14.05 -24.14 11.77
N GLN A 27 13.17 -23.15 11.68
CA GLN A 27 13.18 -21.98 12.54
C GLN A 27 13.09 -22.34 14.03
N LEU A 28 12.21 -23.28 14.40
CA LEU A 28 12.09 -23.76 15.78
C LEU A 28 13.37 -24.45 16.27
N LYS A 29 14.06 -25.21 15.41
CA LYS A 29 15.35 -25.84 15.75
C LYS A 29 16.42 -24.77 15.98
N THR A 30 16.49 -23.77 15.11
CA THR A 30 17.43 -22.64 15.26
C THR A 30 17.18 -21.85 16.53
N ALA A 31 15.93 -21.56 16.86
CA ALA A 31 15.58 -20.87 18.10
C ALA A 31 16.01 -21.66 19.35
N THR A 32 15.75 -22.97 19.38
CA THR A 32 16.23 -23.83 20.48
C THR A 32 17.75 -23.86 20.56
N ARG A 33 18.46 -23.86 19.42
CA ARG A 33 19.93 -23.83 19.40
C ARG A 33 20.46 -22.53 20.00
N ARG A 34 19.94 -21.37 19.60
CA ARG A 34 20.34 -20.06 20.15
C ARG A 34 20.22 -19.97 21.67
N VAL A 35 19.17 -20.58 22.23
CA VAL A 35 19.03 -20.67 23.69
C VAL A 35 20.16 -21.48 24.29
N LYS A 36 20.48 -22.65 23.72
CA LYS A 36 21.57 -23.50 24.20
C LYS A 36 22.93 -22.81 24.08
N ASP A 37 23.15 -22.08 22.98
CA ASP A 37 24.38 -21.33 22.74
C ASP A 37 24.54 -20.23 23.83
N ALA A 38 23.48 -19.46 24.11
CA ALA A 38 23.50 -18.44 25.16
C ALA A 38 23.68 -19.03 26.59
N VAL A 39 23.10 -20.20 26.85
CA VAL A 39 23.30 -20.94 28.11
C VAL A 39 24.75 -21.42 28.23
N ALA A 40 25.37 -21.87 27.13
CA ALA A 40 26.77 -22.27 27.12
C ALA A 40 27.74 -21.10 27.32
N GLU A 41 27.36 -19.89 26.88
CA GLU A 41 28.08 -18.64 27.14
C GLU A 41 27.87 -18.08 28.56
N ALA A 42 27.01 -18.70 29.38
CA ALA A 42 26.65 -18.28 30.74
C ALA A 42 26.10 -16.84 30.85
N ASP A 43 25.52 -16.30 29.76
CA ASP A 43 24.92 -14.97 29.74
C ASP A 43 23.41 -15.05 30.05
N GLY A 44 23.05 -14.78 31.32
CA GLY A 44 21.68 -14.86 31.83
C GLY A 44 20.69 -13.95 31.08
N ALA A 45 21.08 -12.70 30.81
CA ALA A 45 20.25 -11.73 30.11
C ALA A 45 19.95 -12.17 28.66
N LYS A 46 20.97 -12.61 27.91
CA LYS A 46 20.79 -13.11 26.54
C LYS A 46 20.01 -14.43 26.52
N ALA A 47 20.29 -15.34 27.46
CA ALA A 47 19.58 -16.61 27.56
C ALA A 47 18.08 -16.41 27.80
N TYR A 48 17.70 -15.49 28.71
CA TYR A 48 16.31 -15.15 28.98
C TYR A 48 15.61 -14.53 27.76
N ALA A 49 16.28 -13.60 27.07
CA ALA A 49 15.73 -12.97 25.87
C ALA A 49 15.50 -13.99 24.73
N ALA A 50 16.47 -14.88 24.50
CA ALA A 50 16.36 -15.96 23.52
C ALA A 50 15.27 -16.97 23.89
N ALA A 51 15.12 -17.31 25.17
CA ALA A 51 14.08 -18.20 25.66
C ALA A 51 12.67 -17.64 25.43
N CYS A 52 12.49 -16.35 25.69
CA CYS A 52 11.24 -15.64 25.43
C CYS A 52 10.89 -15.63 23.92
N GLU A 53 11.87 -15.40 23.04
CA GLU A 53 11.66 -15.47 21.59
C GLU A 53 11.27 -16.90 21.17
N ALA A 54 12.00 -17.90 21.64
CA ALA A 54 11.75 -19.30 21.32
C ALA A 54 10.34 -19.74 21.77
N CYS A 55 9.90 -19.36 22.97
CA CYS A 55 8.56 -19.66 23.47
C CYS A 55 7.46 -19.05 22.58
N ARG A 56 7.62 -17.78 22.18
CA ARG A 56 6.69 -17.12 21.25
C ARG A 56 6.62 -17.83 19.90
N LEU A 57 7.73 -18.32 19.38
CA LEU A 57 7.76 -19.08 18.13
C LEU A 57 7.08 -20.45 18.27
N MET A 58 7.27 -21.15 19.39
CA MET A 58 6.58 -22.42 19.68
C MET A 58 5.07 -22.24 19.72
N ASP A 59 4.59 -21.19 20.39
CA ASP A 59 3.15 -20.92 20.49
C ASP A 59 2.54 -20.53 19.15
N LYS A 60 3.25 -19.71 18.35
CA LYS A 60 2.84 -19.41 16.96
C LYS A 60 2.83 -20.65 16.06
N ALA A 61 3.72 -21.61 16.29
CA ALA A 61 3.74 -22.85 15.53
C ALA A 61 2.60 -23.79 15.93
N ALA A 62 2.21 -23.78 17.22
CA ALA A 62 1.07 -24.53 17.73
C ALA A 62 -0.26 -23.99 17.19
N THR A 63 -0.47 -22.67 17.20
CA THR A 63 -1.70 -22.05 16.66
C THR A 63 -1.83 -22.27 15.16
N LYS A 64 -0.72 -22.32 14.42
CA LYS A 64 -0.70 -22.65 12.98
C LYS A 64 -0.80 -24.16 12.69
N GLY A 65 -0.91 -25.00 13.71
CA GLY A 65 -1.03 -26.46 13.56
C GLY A 65 0.22 -27.15 13.00
N VAL A 66 1.39 -26.51 13.08
CA VAL A 66 2.65 -27.10 12.59
C VAL A 66 3.21 -28.11 13.60
N ILE A 67 3.03 -27.83 14.89
CA ILE A 67 3.35 -28.70 16.02
C ILE A 67 2.13 -28.85 16.91
N HIS A 68 2.03 -29.98 17.62
CA HIS A 68 0.92 -30.19 18.55
C HIS A 68 1.10 -29.33 19.82
N LYS A 69 -0.02 -28.91 20.44
CA LYS A 69 -0.01 -28.09 21.67
C LYS A 69 0.84 -28.69 22.80
N ARG A 70 0.77 -30.02 22.99
CA ARG A 70 1.60 -30.74 23.97
C ARG A 70 3.08 -30.71 23.61
N GLN A 71 3.41 -30.82 22.32
CA GLN A 71 4.81 -30.73 21.87
C GLN A 71 5.37 -29.33 22.11
N ALA A 72 4.58 -28.28 21.87
CA ALA A 72 4.96 -26.92 22.22
C ALA A 72 5.16 -26.76 23.74
N ALA A 73 4.22 -27.23 24.55
CA ALA A 73 4.30 -27.17 26.01
C ALA A 73 5.57 -27.87 26.56
N ASN A 74 5.83 -29.11 26.14
CA ASN A 74 7.01 -29.86 26.59
C ASN A 74 8.32 -29.16 26.19
N ARG A 75 8.39 -28.61 24.98
CA ARG A 75 9.58 -27.86 24.52
C ARG A 75 9.76 -26.54 25.26
N LYS A 76 8.69 -25.84 25.60
CA LYS A 76 8.74 -24.62 26.42
C LYS A 76 9.25 -24.92 27.83
N SER A 77 8.70 -25.95 28.47
CA SER A 77 9.17 -26.41 29.79
C SER A 77 10.67 -26.74 29.75
N GLY A 78 11.12 -27.56 28.78
CA GLY A 78 12.54 -27.89 28.65
C GLY A 78 13.45 -26.69 28.42
N ILE A 79 13.02 -25.70 27.62
CA ILE A 79 13.77 -24.45 27.40
C ILE A 79 13.89 -23.65 28.70
N MET A 80 12.80 -23.50 29.45
CA MET A 80 12.83 -22.74 30.71
C MET A 80 13.69 -23.43 31.77
N HIS A 81 13.63 -24.76 31.88
CA HIS A 81 14.48 -25.50 32.82
C HIS A 81 15.97 -25.31 32.56
N LEU A 82 16.40 -25.12 31.31
CA LEU A 82 17.81 -24.86 30.98
C LEU A 82 18.26 -23.45 31.39
N VAL A 83 17.34 -22.50 31.41
CA VAL A 83 17.64 -21.07 31.56
C VAL A 83 17.46 -20.62 33.01
N ASN A 84 16.51 -21.20 33.74
CA ASN A 84 16.23 -20.87 35.14
C ASN A 84 17.46 -20.86 36.07
N PRO A 85 18.44 -21.79 35.95
CA PRO A 85 19.61 -21.77 36.84
C PRO A 85 20.55 -20.57 36.65
N LEU A 86 20.51 -19.93 35.47
CA LEU A 86 21.42 -18.84 35.10
C LEU A 86 20.79 -17.45 35.21
N VAL A 87 19.46 -17.39 35.20
CA VAL A 87 18.71 -16.13 35.15
C VAL A 87 18.44 -15.65 36.55
N THR A 88 18.86 -14.42 36.84
CA THR A 88 18.53 -13.73 38.09
C THR A 88 17.26 -12.91 37.93
N ASP A 89 16.62 -12.55 39.04
CA ASP A 89 15.42 -11.69 39.02
C ASP A 89 15.70 -10.32 38.38
N ALA A 90 16.94 -9.83 38.49
CA ALA A 90 17.37 -8.61 37.83
C ALA A 90 17.39 -8.74 36.30
N ASP A 91 17.82 -9.89 35.76
CA ASP A 91 17.82 -10.15 34.31
C ASP A 91 16.39 -10.23 33.75
N VAL A 92 15.47 -10.81 34.53
CA VAL A 92 14.04 -10.88 34.19
C VAL A 92 13.42 -9.48 34.18
N ALA A 93 13.72 -8.66 35.18
CA ALA A 93 13.23 -7.28 35.27
C ALA A 93 13.84 -6.39 34.17
N ALA A 94 15.11 -6.62 33.82
CA ALA A 94 15.81 -5.93 32.74
C ALA A 94 15.34 -6.36 31.35
N TYR A 95 14.59 -7.45 31.22
CA TYR A 95 14.05 -7.90 29.94
C TYR A 95 13.06 -6.89 29.37
N GLN A 96 13.58 -6.01 28.55
CA GLN A 96 12.77 -5.22 27.66
C GLN A 96 12.31 -6.14 26.52
N LYS A 97 11.07 -6.62 26.64
CA LYS A 97 10.34 -7.18 25.49
C LYS A 97 10.54 -6.18 24.37
N ALA A 98 11.28 -6.58 23.33
CA ALA A 98 11.56 -5.74 22.18
C ALA A 98 10.29 -4.95 21.86
N LYS A 99 10.31 -3.67 22.24
CA LYS A 99 9.21 -2.76 21.99
C LYS A 99 9.01 -2.82 20.48
N ALA A 100 7.80 -2.59 20.00
CA ALA A 100 7.56 -2.43 18.58
C ALA A 100 8.25 -1.17 18.00
N GLU A 101 9.42 -0.78 18.53
CA GLU A 101 10.27 0.32 18.12
C GLU A 101 11.46 -0.24 17.34
N ALA A 102 11.13 -0.73 16.16
CA ALA A 102 11.51 -0.04 14.94
C ALA A 102 10.50 -0.52 13.89
N PRO A 103 9.97 0.34 13.00
CA PRO A 103 9.38 -0.19 11.79
C PRO A 103 10.44 -1.08 11.17
N LYS A 104 10.18 -2.40 11.10
CA LYS A 104 10.99 -3.30 10.28
C LYS A 104 11.21 -2.54 8.98
N LYS A 105 12.46 -2.25 8.60
CA LYS A 105 12.79 -1.77 7.25
C LYS A 105 11.88 -2.57 6.32
N PRO A 106 11.05 -1.91 5.49
CA PRO A 106 9.99 -2.60 4.76
C PRO A 106 10.64 -3.77 4.05
N GLN A 107 10.34 -4.99 4.52
CA GLN A 107 10.87 -6.20 3.91
C GLN A 107 10.40 -6.15 2.47
N GLY A 108 11.35 -6.07 1.55
CA GLY A 108 11.12 -5.67 0.16
C GLY A 108 10.14 -6.58 -0.56
N THR A 109 8.85 -6.29 -0.43
CA THR A 109 7.76 -6.80 -1.27
C THR A 109 6.87 -5.62 -1.64
N GLY A 110 7.45 -4.60 -2.31
CA GLY A 110 6.64 -3.45 -2.71
C GLY A 110 7.32 -2.24 -3.32
N SER A 111 8.65 -2.21 -3.52
CA SER A 111 9.30 -1.01 -4.09
C SER A 111 8.75 -0.67 -5.49
N LYS A 112 8.48 -1.69 -6.33
CA LYS A 112 7.89 -1.50 -7.66
C LYS A 112 6.41 -1.08 -7.63
N LYS A 113 5.62 -1.53 -6.65
CA LYS A 113 4.17 -1.23 -6.60
C LYS A 113 3.91 0.20 -6.14
N LYS A 114 4.61 0.67 -5.10
CA LYS A 114 4.48 2.06 -4.64
C LYS A 114 5.03 3.06 -5.67
N ALA A 115 6.15 2.74 -6.31
CA ALA A 115 6.68 3.55 -7.41
C ALA A 115 5.73 3.61 -8.62
N ALA A 116 5.10 2.48 -8.99
CA ALA A 116 4.12 2.44 -10.08
C ALA A 116 2.82 3.20 -9.75
N GLU A 117 2.39 3.21 -8.49
CA GLU A 117 1.22 3.96 -8.04
C GLU A 117 1.48 5.47 -8.04
N ALA A 118 2.66 5.89 -7.57
CA ALA A 118 3.11 7.29 -7.66
C ALA A 118 3.19 7.77 -9.12
N ALA A 119 3.84 6.98 -9.99
CA ALA A 119 3.95 7.29 -11.41
C ALA A 119 2.58 7.36 -12.12
N ARG A 120 1.62 6.49 -11.75
CA ARG A 120 0.24 6.57 -12.28
C ARG A 120 -0.51 7.82 -11.82
N LYS A 121 -0.31 8.25 -10.57
CA LYS A 121 -0.92 9.46 -10.03
C LYS A 121 -0.36 10.72 -10.70
N GLU A 122 0.95 10.77 -10.91
CA GLU A 122 1.62 11.85 -11.64
C GLU A 122 1.18 11.91 -13.11
N ALA A 123 1.10 10.76 -13.79
CA ALA A 123 0.59 10.69 -15.16
C ALA A 123 -0.88 11.14 -15.28
N MET A 124 -1.72 10.78 -14.30
CA MET A 124 -3.12 11.24 -14.25
C MET A 124 -3.21 12.76 -14.03
N ALA A 125 -2.37 13.31 -13.15
CA ALA A 125 -2.32 14.75 -12.87
C ALA A 125 -1.79 15.56 -14.07
N ALA A 126 -0.78 15.04 -14.79
CA ALA A 126 -0.29 15.67 -16.00
C ALA A 126 -1.37 15.68 -17.10
N ARG A 127 -2.09 14.57 -17.27
CA ARG A 127 -3.20 14.45 -18.24
C ARG A 127 -4.38 15.37 -17.89
N SER A 128 -4.70 15.55 -16.61
CA SER A 128 -5.76 16.48 -16.20
C SER A 128 -5.35 17.94 -16.41
N ALA A 129 -4.09 18.30 -16.14
CA ALA A 129 -3.56 19.64 -16.38
C ALA A 129 -3.55 20.00 -17.88
N GLU A 130 -3.16 19.06 -18.74
CA GLU A 130 -3.21 19.25 -20.20
C GLU A 130 -4.66 19.38 -20.71
N LYS A 131 -5.60 18.59 -20.16
CA LYS A 131 -7.03 18.71 -20.49
C LYS A 131 -7.62 20.05 -20.03
N ALA A 132 -7.18 20.58 -18.89
CA ALA A 132 -7.58 21.90 -18.42
C ALA A 132 -7.14 23.00 -19.40
N LYS A 133 -5.86 22.99 -19.83
CA LYS A 133 -5.35 23.95 -20.83
C LYS A 133 -6.16 23.92 -22.14
N ARG A 134 -6.46 22.73 -22.68
CA ARG A 134 -7.31 22.62 -23.89
C ARG A 134 -8.72 23.16 -23.67
N ARG A 135 -9.29 22.98 -22.48
CA ARG A 135 -10.60 23.52 -22.12
C ARG A 135 -10.57 25.04 -22.08
N ASP A 136 -9.54 25.62 -21.48
CA ASP A 136 -9.39 27.07 -21.35
C ASP A 136 -9.19 27.71 -22.73
N GLU A 137 -8.38 27.10 -23.60
CA GLU A 137 -8.21 27.50 -25.00
C GLU A 137 -9.53 27.43 -25.79
N HIS A 138 -10.28 26.33 -25.63
CA HIS A 138 -11.59 26.19 -26.28
C HIS A 138 -12.57 27.26 -25.79
N ASN A 139 -12.64 27.49 -24.48
CA ASN A 139 -13.51 28.50 -23.89
C ASN A 139 -13.14 29.92 -24.35
N ALA A 140 -11.85 30.23 -24.47
CA ALA A 140 -11.38 31.50 -25.01
C ALA A 140 -11.80 31.68 -26.48
N LYS A 141 -11.72 30.64 -27.30
CA LYS A 141 -12.20 30.65 -28.69
C LYS A 141 -13.71 30.85 -28.78
N VAL A 142 -14.48 30.17 -27.93
CA VAL A 142 -15.94 30.34 -27.85
C VAL A 142 -16.30 31.76 -27.41
N ALA A 143 -15.63 32.31 -26.40
CA ALA A 143 -15.85 33.68 -25.95
C ALA A 143 -15.53 34.71 -27.06
N ALA A 144 -14.41 34.53 -27.78
CA ALA A 144 -14.05 35.37 -28.91
C ALA A 144 -15.07 35.27 -30.07
N ALA A 145 -15.59 34.08 -30.36
CA ALA A 145 -16.63 33.88 -31.36
C ALA A 145 -17.97 34.54 -30.95
N MET A 146 -18.35 34.42 -29.68
CA MET A 146 -19.53 35.09 -29.13
C MET A 146 -19.39 36.62 -29.18
N ALA A 147 -18.20 37.15 -28.85
CA ALA A 147 -17.93 38.58 -28.94
C ALA A 147 -17.96 39.10 -30.39
N ARG A 148 -17.48 38.32 -31.36
CA ARG A 148 -17.60 38.67 -32.79
C ARG A 148 -19.06 38.67 -33.23
N LYS A 149 -19.82 37.63 -32.86
CA LYS A 149 -21.24 37.52 -33.17
C LYS A 149 -22.05 38.65 -32.53
N ALA A 150 -21.70 39.08 -31.31
CA ALA A 150 -22.32 40.22 -30.64
C ALA A 150 -22.00 41.55 -31.36
N LYS A 151 -20.75 41.76 -31.80
CA LYS A 151 -20.36 42.93 -32.59
C LYS A 151 -21.00 42.96 -33.97
N GLU A 152 -21.12 41.82 -34.63
CA GLU A 152 -21.83 41.69 -35.91
C GLU A 152 -23.33 41.97 -35.73
N ALA A 153 -23.94 41.50 -34.64
CA ALA A 153 -25.33 41.82 -34.32
C ALA A 153 -25.53 43.30 -33.98
N GLU A 154 -24.59 43.92 -33.25
CA GLU A 154 -24.61 45.36 -32.96
C GLU A 154 -24.40 46.21 -34.22
N ALA A 155 -23.49 45.81 -35.10
CA ALA A 155 -23.27 46.47 -36.39
C ALA A 155 -24.48 46.30 -37.34
N ALA A 156 -25.11 45.13 -37.35
CA ALA A 156 -26.35 44.89 -38.10
C ALA A 156 -27.49 45.75 -37.56
N ALA A 157 -27.67 45.82 -36.23
CA ALA A 157 -28.67 46.69 -35.61
C ALA A 157 -28.41 48.18 -35.87
N LYS A 158 -27.14 48.59 -35.91
CA LYS A 158 -26.75 49.97 -36.25
C LYS A 158 -26.99 50.28 -37.73
N ALA A 159 -26.69 49.35 -38.64
CA ALA A 159 -26.98 49.48 -40.06
C ALA A 159 -28.48 49.48 -40.36
N GLU A 160 -29.28 48.69 -39.64
CA GLU A 160 -30.74 48.73 -39.71
C GLU A 160 -31.30 50.06 -39.19
N ALA A 161 -30.74 50.60 -38.10
CA ALA A 161 -31.12 51.92 -37.57
C ALA A 161 -30.72 53.06 -38.52
N GLU A 162 -29.56 52.97 -39.17
CA GLU A 162 -29.08 53.97 -40.14
C GLU A 162 -29.85 53.88 -41.47
N ALA A 163 -30.26 52.67 -41.90
CA ALA A 163 -31.17 52.48 -43.04
C ALA A 163 -32.59 52.98 -42.73
N ALA A 164 -33.08 52.80 -41.49
CA ALA A 164 -34.36 53.36 -41.05
C ALA A 164 -34.32 54.90 -40.96
N ALA A 165 -33.19 55.49 -40.55
CA ALA A 165 -32.99 56.93 -40.55
C ALA A 165 -32.89 57.51 -41.98
N ALA A 166 -32.18 56.83 -42.89
CA ALA A 166 -32.09 57.24 -44.30
C ALA A 166 -33.42 57.11 -45.04
N ALA A 167 -34.27 56.13 -44.68
CA ALA A 167 -35.64 56.04 -45.18
C ALA A 167 -36.53 57.19 -44.65
N ALA A 168 -36.30 57.66 -43.43
CA ALA A 168 -37.00 58.81 -42.86
C ALA A 168 -36.51 60.17 -43.45
N GLU A 169 -35.24 60.28 -43.86
CA GLU A 169 -34.73 61.45 -44.60
C GLU A 169 -35.13 61.44 -46.09
N GLY A 170 -35.28 60.26 -46.71
CA GLY A 170 -35.80 60.11 -48.07
C GLY A 170 -37.29 60.47 -48.22
N GLU A 171 -38.09 60.34 -47.16
CA GLU A 171 -39.45 60.90 -47.10
C GLU A 171 -39.47 62.41 -46.77
N GLY A 172 -38.33 63.00 -46.37
CA GLY A 172 -38.17 64.41 -46.05
C GLY A 172 -37.79 65.30 -47.24
N GLU A 173 -37.20 64.75 -48.32
CA GLU A 173 -36.84 65.50 -49.53
C GLU A 173 -37.88 65.39 -50.67
N GLU A 174 -38.85 64.45 -50.59
CA GLU A 174 -40.03 64.43 -51.47
C GLU A 174 -41.29 65.03 -50.81
N ALA A 175 -41.12 65.73 -49.68
CA ALA A 175 -42.13 66.59 -49.05
C ALA A 175 -41.81 68.09 -49.19
N ALA A 176 -40.80 68.45 -49.99
CA ALA A 176 -40.40 69.84 -50.25
C ALA A 176 -39.89 70.08 -51.70
N GLU A 177 -40.62 69.64 -52.73
CA GLU A 177 -40.86 70.39 -53.98
C GLU A 177 -42.13 69.88 -54.70
#